data_AF-A0A7W1F9Y5-F1
#
_entry.id   AF-A0A7W1F9Y5-F1
#
_cell.length_a   1.000
_cell.length_b   1.000
_cell.length_c   1.000
_cell.angle_alpha   90.00
_cell.angle_beta   90.00
_cell.angle_gamma   90.00
#
_symmetry.space_group_name_H-M   'P 1'
#
loop_
_entity.id
_entity.type
_entity.pdbx_description
1 polymer ?
#
loop_
_entity_poly.entity_id
_entity_poly.type
_entity_poly.pdbx_seq_one_letter_code
_entity_poly.pdbx_strand_id
1 'polypeptide(L)'
;MAQSQGRLAGRIAPVKERAEAFLKRFEWTWANAVVFSVGLVFFLLITVAVLPSFWLYFADQVLLWDGGAPHRILPFIPWTLQGFWLKELRDGVAMGLSTGPLVTVLVGAAIMQNWRRRLRGASSDSRPTGGYR
;
A
#
# COMPACT_ATOMS: atom_id res chain seq x y z
N MET A 1 22.47 -0.71 21.48
CA MET A 1 21.52 -0.78 20.35
C MET A 1 22.02 -1.56 19.12
N ALA A 2 23.31 -1.93 19.01
CA ALA A 2 23.83 -2.69 17.86
C ALA A 2 23.45 -4.20 17.84
N GLN A 3 23.19 -4.83 18.99
CA GLN A 3 22.90 -6.27 19.07
C GLN A 3 21.52 -6.68 18.54
N SER A 4 20.52 -5.79 18.49
CA SER A 4 19.19 -6.12 17.97
C SER A 4 19.15 -6.21 16.45
N GLN A 5 20.00 -5.45 15.76
CA GLN A 5 20.07 -5.46 14.29
C GLN A 5 20.66 -6.76 13.74
N GLY A 6 21.63 -7.38 14.44
CA GLY A 6 22.23 -8.66 14.03
C GLY A 6 21.25 -9.85 14.05
N ARG A 7 20.32 -9.89 15.02
CA ARG A 7 19.31 -10.97 15.11
C ARG A 7 18.21 -10.82 14.06
N LEU A 8 17.82 -9.60 13.72
CA LEU A 8 16.85 -9.33 12.65
C LEU A 8 17.47 -9.62 11.28
N ALA A 9 18.72 -9.18 11.03
CA ALA A 9 19.44 -9.47 9.80
C ALA A 9 19.59 -10.99 9.56
N GLY A 10 19.91 -11.76 10.61
CA GLY A 10 19.99 -13.23 10.54
C GLY A 10 18.66 -13.93 10.23
N ARG A 11 17.52 -13.36 10.63
CA ARG A 11 16.18 -13.91 10.31
C ARG A 11 15.67 -13.51 8.93
N ILE A 12 16.09 -12.36 8.42
CA ILE A 12 15.66 -11.84 7.12
C ILE A 12 16.53 -12.41 5.98
N ALA A 13 17.77 -12.80 6.26
CA ALA A 13 18.68 -13.44 5.32
C ALA A 13 18.06 -14.63 4.54
N PRO A 14 17.43 -15.64 5.19
CA PRO A 14 16.85 -16.78 4.46
C PRO A 14 15.62 -16.40 3.62
N VAL A 15 14.84 -15.39 4.06
CA VAL A 15 13.68 -14.90 3.32
C VAL A 15 14.13 -14.15 2.08
N LYS A 16 15.18 -13.34 2.21
CA LYS A 16 15.79 -12.60 1.11
C LYS A 16 16.36 -13.55 0.05
N GLU A 17 17.07 -14.59 0.45
CA GLU A 17 17.65 -15.57 -0.49
C GLU A 17 16.58 -16.33 -1.28
N ARG A 18 15.48 -16.74 -0.61
CA ARG A 18 14.33 -17.36 -1.29
C ARG A 18 13.64 -16.39 -2.24
N ALA A 19 13.47 -15.13 -1.85
CA ALA A 19 12.89 -14.10 -2.69
C ALA A 19 13.77 -13.81 -3.92
N GLU A 20 15.09 -13.77 -3.76
CA GLU A 20 16.05 -13.61 -4.86
C GLU A 20 16.04 -14.81 -5.82
N ALA A 21 15.98 -16.03 -5.30
CA ALA A 21 15.85 -17.25 -6.11
C ALA A 21 14.53 -17.28 -6.89
N PHE A 22 13.43 -16.88 -6.24
CA PHE A 22 12.12 -16.75 -6.88
C PHE A 22 12.16 -15.69 -7.97
N LEU A 23 12.65 -14.48 -7.68
CA LEU A 23 12.71 -13.38 -8.64
C LEU A 23 13.64 -13.64 -9.84
N LYS A 24 14.72 -14.40 -9.65
CA LYS A 24 15.59 -14.83 -10.75
C LYS A 24 14.91 -15.86 -11.65
N ARG A 25 14.10 -16.75 -11.09
CA ARG A 25 13.34 -17.78 -11.84
C ARG A 25 12.01 -17.27 -12.38
N PHE A 26 11.49 -16.19 -11.82
CA PHE A 26 10.19 -15.64 -12.18
C PHE A 26 10.31 -14.84 -13.46
N GLU A 27 10.04 -15.50 -14.58
CA GLU A 27 9.92 -14.86 -15.87
C GLU A 27 8.59 -14.11 -15.97
N TRP A 28 8.66 -12.86 -16.39
CA TRP A 28 7.48 -12.06 -16.70
C TRP A 28 6.94 -12.48 -18.07
N THR A 29 6.35 -13.67 -18.12
CA THR A 29 5.67 -14.14 -19.32
C THR A 29 4.39 -13.34 -19.53
N TRP A 30 3.93 -13.28 -20.77
CA TRP A 30 2.69 -12.56 -21.12
C TRP A 30 1.48 -13.06 -20.32
N ALA A 31 1.39 -14.37 -20.05
CA ALA A 31 0.32 -14.96 -19.26
C ALA A 31 0.37 -14.50 -17.78
N ASN A 32 1.55 -14.50 -17.17
CA ASN A 32 1.72 -14.02 -15.79
C ASN A 32 1.39 -12.53 -15.66
N ALA A 33 1.72 -11.74 -16.69
CA ALA A 33 1.37 -10.32 -16.74
C ALA A 33 -0.15 -10.11 -16.74
N VAL A 34 -0.88 -10.87 -17.58
CA VAL A 34 -2.35 -10.79 -17.65
C VAL A 34 -2.99 -11.21 -16.33
N VAL A 35 -2.58 -12.34 -15.75
CA VAL A 35 -3.12 -12.81 -14.46
C VAL A 35 -2.85 -11.80 -13.36
N PHE A 36 -1.64 -11.23 -13.31
CA PHE A 36 -1.30 -10.18 -12.36
C PHE A 36 -2.15 -8.93 -12.55
N SER A 37 -2.34 -8.45 -13.78
CA SER A 37 -3.18 -7.29 -14.08
C SER A 37 -4.63 -7.52 -13.68
N VAL A 38 -5.20 -8.70 -13.95
CA VAL A 38 -6.56 -9.05 -13.51
C VAL A 38 -6.66 -9.03 -11.98
N GLY A 39 -5.73 -9.70 -11.30
CA GLY A 39 -5.69 -9.70 -9.83
C GLY A 39 -5.50 -8.30 -9.24
N LEU A 40 -4.65 -7.47 -9.84
CA LEU A 40 -4.43 -6.08 -9.43
C LEU A 40 -5.72 -5.25 -9.58
N VAL A 41 -6.45 -5.42 -10.67
CA VAL A 41 -7.73 -4.72 -10.87
C VAL A 41 -8.74 -5.13 -9.80
N PHE A 42 -8.90 -6.42 -9.52
CA PHE A 42 -9.78 -6.88 -8.44
C PHE A 42 -9.34 -6.33 -7.08
N PHE A 43 -8.04 -6.38 -6.78
CA PHE A 43 -7.48 -5.82 -5.55
C PHE A 43 -7.80 -4.33 -5.41
N LEU A 44 -7.57 -3.54 -6.47
CA LEU A 44 -7.86 -2.11 -6.48
C LEU A 44 -9.36 -1.83 -6.33
N LEU A 45 -10.23 -2.58 -7.04
CA LEU A 45 -11.67 -2.42 -6.90
C LEU A 45 -12.16 -2.70 -5.48
N ILE A 46 -11.69 -3.80 -4.87
CA ILE A 46 -12.07 -4.14 -3.50
C ILE A 46 -11.57 -3.07 -2.53
N THR A 47 -10.32 -2.65 -2.66
CA THR A 47 -9.70 -1.75 -1.67
C THR A 47 -10.09 -0.29 -1.84
N VAL A 48 -10.37 0.17 -3.06
CA VAL A 48 -10.73 1.57 -3.36
C VAL A 48 -12.24 1.79 -3.38
N ALA A 49 -13.05 0.80 -3.76
CA ALA A 49 -14.51 0.96 -3.82
C ALA A 49 -15.21 0.24 -2.67
N VAL A 50 -14.94 -1.05 -2.47
CA VAL A 50 -15.70 -1.87 -1.50
C VAL A 50 -15.37 -1.47 -0.06
N LEU A 51 -14.09 -1.41 0.32
CA LEU A 51 -13.70 -1.05 1.69
C LEU A 51 -14.13 0.37 2.11
N PRO A 52 -13.93 1.43 1.30
CA PRO A 52 -14.42 2.76 1.67
C PRO A 52 -15.94 2.84 1.70
N SER A 53 -16.64 2.13 0.82
CA SER A 53 -18.10 2.05 0.86
C SER A 53 -18.60 1.40 2.15
N PHE A 54 -18.01 0.28 2.57
CA PHE A 54 -18.32 -0.35 3.85
C PHE A 54 -18.00 0.56 5.05
N TRP A 55 -16.89 1.28 5.01
CA TRP A 55 -16.52 2.23 6.06
C TRP A 55 -17.54 3.37 6.16
N LEU A 56 -17.92 3.97 5.04
CA LEU A 56 -18.93 5.03 5.02
C LEU A 56 -20.29 4.53 5.51
N TYR A 57 -20.71 3.33 5.09
CA TYR A 57 -21.92 2.69 5.60
C TYR A 57 -21.86 2.47 7.11
N PHE A 58 -20.75 1.94 7.63
CA PHE A 58 -20.57 1.68 9.06
C PHE A 58 -20.53 2.98 9.88
N ALA A 59 -19.82 4.00 9.38
CA ALA A 59 -19.72 5.31 10.01
C ALA A 59 -21.08 6.00 10.11
N ASP A 60 -21.94 5.80 9.12
CA ASP A 60 -23.28 6.38 9.10
C ASP A 60 -24.28 5.58 9.94
N GLN A 61 -24.36 4.26 9.75
CA GLN A 61 -25.41 3.42 10.35
C GLN A 61 -25.11 2.97 11.78
N VAL A 62 -23.85 2.71 12.11
CA VAL A 62 -23.47 2.16 13.43
C VAL A 62 -22.96 3.25 14.35
N LEU A 63 -22.17 4.18 13.80
CA LEU A 63 -21.57 5.26 14.58
C LEU A 63 -22.39 6.56 14.56
N LEU A 64 -23.42 6.65 13.69
CA LEU A 64 -24.38 7.77 13.59
C LEU A 64 -23.71 9.14 13.38
N TRP A 65 -22.50 9.15 12.78
CA TRP A 65 -21.67 10.34 12.60
C TRP A 65 -22.31 11.41 11.69
N ASP A 66 -23.44 11.14 11.05
CA ASP A 66 -24.18 12.12 10.24
C ASP A 66 -25.10 13.05 11.06
N GLY A 67 -25.18 12.87 12.38
CA GLY A 67 -25.91 13.80 13.25
C GLY A 67 -27.37 13.43 13.52
N GLY A 68 -27.78 12.20 13.19
CA GLY A 68 -29.11 11.67 13.51
C GLY A 68 -29.30 11.18 14.96
N ALA A 69 -28.23 11.01 15.72
CA ALA A 69 -28.31 10.61 17.13
C ALA A 69 -28.13 11.80 18.09
N PRO A 70 -28.77 11.81 19.26
CA PRO A 70 -28.39 12.70 20.35
C PRO A 70 -27.03 12.23 20.92
N HIS A 71 -25.92 12.69 20.34
CA HIS A 71 -24.58 12.24 20.71
C HIS A 71 -24.22 12.70 22.13
N ARG A 72 -24.31 11.79 23.11
CA ARG A 72 -23.78 11.96 24.47
C ARG A 72 -22.49 11.14 24.68
N ILE A 73 -21.66 10.98 23.65
CA ILE A 73 -20.40 10.22 23.75
C ILE A 73 -19.37 11.02 24.57
N LEU A 74 -19.34 12.34 24.40
CA LEU A 74 -18.51 13.25 25.20
C LEU A 74 -19.41 14.41 25.68
N PRO A 75 -19.95 14.36 26.90
CA PRO A 75 -20.97 15.31 27.38
C PRO A 75 -20.47 16.75 27.58
N PHE A 76 -19.18 16.99 27.36
CA PHE A 76 -18.49 18.26 27.63
C PHE A 76 -18.06 19.02 26.38
N ILE A 77 -18.28 18.48 25.18
CA ILE A 77 -17.91 19.15 23.92
C ILE A 77 -19.18 19.63 23.20
N PRO A 78 -19.22 20.89 22.73
CA PRO A 78 -20.35 21.41 21.95
C PRO A 78 -20.67 20.55 20.72
N TRP A 79 -21.96 20.33 20.43
CA TRP A 79 -22.43 19.47 19.34
C TRP A 79 -21.89 19.91 17.96
N THR A 80 -21.71 21.21 17.76
CA THR A 80 -21.18 21.82 16.53
C THR A 80 -19.73 21.42 16.26
N LEU A 81 -18.92 21.26 17.30
CA LEU A 81 -17.52 20.84 17.20
C LEU A 81 -17.41 19.32 17.05
N GLN A 82 -18.27 18.55 17.71
CA GLN A 82 -18.30 17.09 17.54
C GLN A 82 -18.69 16.70 16.10
N GLY A 83 -19.79 17.25 15.57
CA GLY A 83 -20.25 16.90 14.22
C GLY A 83 -19.21 17.20 13.12
N PHE A 84 -18.46 18.30 13.27
CA PHE A 84 -17.40 18.68 12.32
C PHE A 84 -16.22 17.70 12.34
N TRP A 85 -15.62 17.45 13.50
CA TRP A 85 -14.43 16.61 13.61
C TRP A 85 -14.70 15.13 13.29
N LEU A 86 -15.88 14.60 13.64
CA LEU A 86 -16.22 13.21 13.33
C LEU A 86 -16.46 12.99 11.83
N LYS A 87 -17.04 13.98 11.12
CA LYS A 87 -17.18 13.94 9.66
C LYS A 87 -15.83 14.06 8.95
N GLU A 88 -14.97 14.96 9.41
CA GLU A 88 -13.60 15.09 8.89
C GLU A 88 -12.79 13.79 9.06
N LEU A 89 -12.93 13.13 10.21
CA LEU A 89 -12.23 11.88 10.51
C LEU A 89 -12.78 10.70 9.69
N ARG A 90 -14.10 10.65 9.47
CA ARG A 90 -14.74 9.69 8.56
C ARG A 90 -14.15 9.77 7.16
N ASP A 91 -14.13 11.00 6.62
CA ASP A 91 -13.74 11.26 5.25
C ASP A 91 -12.22 11.10 5.10
N GLY A 92 -11.44 11.46 6.13
CA GLY A 92 -10.01 11.18 6.21
C GLY A 92 -9.67 9.69 6.21
N VAL A 93 -10.42 8.85 6.94
CA VAL A 93 -10.22 7.38 6.90
C VAL A 93 -10.65 6.80 5.55
N ALA A 94 -11.75 7.27 4.96
CA ALA A 94 -12.15 6.86 3.62
C ALA A 94 -11.08 7.21 2.57
N MET A 95 -10.53 8.42 2.64
CA MET A 95 -9.42 8.88 1.79
C MET A 95 -8.15 8.05 2.02
N GLY A 96 -7.84 7.68 3.27
CA GLY A 96 -6.72 6.79 3.59
C GLY A 96 -6.90 5.39 3.01
N LEU A 97 -8.11 4.83 3.11
CA LEU A 97 -8.46 3.52 2.56
C LEU A 97 -8.44 3.49 1.03
N SER A 98 -8.79 4.59 0.35
CA SER A 98 -8.71 4.68 -1.11
C SER A 98 -7.28 4.95 -1.61
N THR A 99 -6.54 5.80 -0.91
CA THR A 99 -5.21 6.26 -1.36
C THR A 99 -4.10 5.27 -0.98
N GLY A 100 -4.20 4.63 0.18
CA GLY A 100 -3.21 3.68 0.70
C GLY A 100 -2.91 2.51 -0.26
N PRO A 101 -3.90 1.83 -0.84
CA PRO A 101 -3.69 0.76 -1.81
C PRO A 101 -2.95 1.25 -3.07
N LEU A 102 -3.27 2.45 -3.57
CA LEU A 102 -2.59 3.04 -4.72
C LEU A 102 -1.11 3.29 -4.43
N VAL A 103 -0.81 3.91 -3.27
CA VAL A 103 0.56 4.12 -2.81
C VAL A 103 1.30 2.79 -2.63
N THR A 104 0.62 1.78 -2.08
CA THR A 104 1.20 0.44 -1.87
C THR A 104 1.61 -0.19 -3.20
N VAL A 105 0.76 -0.11 -4.23
CA VAL A 105 1.08 -0.62 -5.57
C VAL A 105 2.26 0.13 -6.18
N LEU A 106 2.29 1.46 -6.07
CA LEU A 106 3.38 2.29 -6.60
C LEU A 106 4.71 1.99 -5.91
N VAL A 107 4.72 1.94 -4.58
CA VAL A 107 5.92 1.62 -3.79
C VAL A 107 6.38 0.20 -4.06
N GLY A 108 5.46 -0.77 -4.10
CA GLY A 108 5.77 -2.15 -4.45
C GLY A 108 6.39 -2.29 -5.84
N ALA A 109 5.85 -1.57 -6.82
CA ALA A 109 6.41 -1.50 -8.18
C ALA A 109 7.81 -0.87 -8.19
N ALA A 110 8.01 0.25 -7.48
CA ALA A 110 9.31 0.92 -7.38
C ALA A 110 10.36 0.01 -6.71
N ILE A 111 10.01 -0.70 -5.64
CA ILE A 111 10.88 -1.67 -4.98
C ILE A 111 11.24 -2.80 -5.95
N MET A 112 10.26 -3.38 -6.64
CA MET A 112 10.49 -4.47 -7.60
C MET A 112 11.38 -4.02 -8.77
N GLN A 113 11.17 -2.81 -9.28
CA GLN A 113 12.01 -2.23 -10.33
C GLN A 113 13.45 -2.03 -9.84
N ASN A 114 13.64 -1.47 -8.65
CA ASN A 114 14.95 -1.26 -8.04
C ASN A 114 15.68 -2.60 -7.79
N TRP A 115 14.98 -3.62 -7.31
CA TRP A 115 15.52 -4.97 -7.13
C TRP A 115 15.92 -5.62 -8.45
N ARG A 116 15.09 -5.53 -9.50
CA ARG A 116 15.45 -6.03 -10.83
C ARG A 116 16.67 -5.32 -11.40
N ARG A 117 16.79 -3.99 -11.23
CA ARG A 117 17.98 -3.23 -11.63
C ARG A 117 19.24 -3.71 -10.92
N ARG A 118 19.16 -3.94 -9.59
CA ARG A 118 20.27 -4.46 -8.80
C ARG A 118 20.69 -5.87 -9.23
N LEU A 119 19.72 -6.75 -9.49
CA LEU A 119 19.98 -8.15 -9.88
C LEU A 119 20.53 -8.28 -11.31
N ARG A 120 20.24 -7.33 -12.20
CA ARG A 120 20.80 -7.27 -13.57
C ARG A 120 22.21 -6.66 -13.63
N GLY A 121 22.77 -6.30 -12.49
CA GLY A 121 24.03 -5.57 -12.39
C GLY A 121 23.83 -4.10 -12.80
N ALA A 122 24.33 -3.18 -11.99
CA ALA A 122 24.56 -1.79 -12.38
C ALA A 122 25.70 -1.68 -13.44
N SER A 123 25.69 -2.57 -14.43
CA SER A 123 26.70 -2.73 -15.49
C SER A 123 26.18 -2.31 -16.86
N SER A 124 24.91 -1.89 -16.96
CA SER A 124 24.36 -1.28 -18.18
C SER A 124 24.19 0.24 -18.09
N ASP A 125 24.38 0.84 -16.91
CA ASP A 125 24.37 2.32 -16.76
C ASP A 125 25.71 2.94 -17.16
N SER A 126 26.77 2.13 -17.29
CA SER A 126 27.88 2.45 -18.17
C SER A 126 27.48 2.10 -19.61
N ARG A 127 26.55 2.85 -20.20
CA ARG A 127 26.59 3.00 -21.67
C ARG A 127 27.99 3.52 -21.98
N PRO A 128 28.81 2.83 -22.80
CA PRO A 128 29.99 3.47 -23.36
C PRO A 128 29.45 4.64 -24.18
N THR A 129 29.61 5.86 -23.69
CA THR A 129 29.43 7.05 -24.50
C THR A 129 30.39 6.91 -25.67
N GLY A 130 29.85 6.59 -26.84
CA GLY A 130 30.43 6.77 -28.17
C GLY A 130 31.94 6.66 -28.25
N GLY A 131 32.47 5.45 -28.08
CA GLY A 131 33.84 5.11 -28.46
C GLY A 131 33.84 4.32 -29.78
N TYR A 132 33.47 4.96 -30.87
CA TYR A 132 33.79 4.48 -32.22
C TYR A 132 34.31 5.65 -33.05
N ARG A 133 35.62 5.58 -33.32
CA ARG A 133 36.37 6.17 -34.44
C ARG A 133 36.01 7.57 -34.91
#